data_AF-H8KXL9-F1
#
_entry.id   AF-H8KXL9-F1
#
_cell.length_a   1.000
_cell.length_b   1.000
_cell.length_c   1.000
_cell.angle_alpha   90.00
_cell.angle_beta   90.00
_cell.angle_gamma   90.00
#
_symmetry.space_group_name_H-M   'P 1'
#
loop_
_entity.id
_entity.type
_entity.pdbx_description
1 polymer ?
#
loop_
_entity_poly.entity_id
_entity_poly.type
_entity_poly.pdbx_seq_one_letter_code
_entity_poly.pdbx_strand_id
1 'polypeptide(L)'
;MKRIIILLLSIGFVVTCEQAYAQYSTSVKGKHFINAGLGLGTFGFMGEGILSVNATYEHGFGKNISAGASFGYVKTNYLVDWGYNNLVFGVRGSYHFNELFKIENEKFDVYGGPLFYTNITN
;
A
#
# COMPACT_ATOMS: atom_id res chain seq x y z
N MET A 1 -4.39 -20.66 23.80
CA MET A 1 -5.37 -21.04 22.74
C MET A 1 -5.99 -19.82 22.04
N LYS A 2 -6.54 -18.82 22.74
CA LYS A 2 -7.17 -17.64 22.13
C LYS A 2 -6.24 -16.81 21.21
N ARG A 3 -4.94 -16.75 21.51
CA ARG A 3 -3.94 -15.99 20.74
C ARG A 3 -3.49 -16.67 19.43
N ILE A 4 -3.52 -18.00 19.40
CA ILE A 4 -3.20 -18.79 18.19
C ILE A 4 -4.36 -18.76 17.19
N ILE A 5 -5.60 -18.73 17.70
CA ILE A 5 -6.81 -18.58 16.88
C ILE A 5 -6.83 -17.22 16.17
N ILE A 6 -6.40 -16.15 16.85
CA ILE A 6 -6.29 -14.80 16.24
C ILE A 6 -5.19 -14.78 15.17
N LEU A 7 -4.04 -15.45 15.40
CA LEU A 7 -2.96 -15.54 14.43
C LEU A 7 -3.35 -16.36 13.18
N LEU A 8 -4.16 -17.41 13.36
CA LEU A 8 -4.71 -18.21 12.26
C LEU A 8 -5.84 -17.48 11.51
N LEU A 9 -6.63 -16.64 12.19
CA LEU A 9 -7.62 -15.78 11.53
C LEU A 9 -6.97 -14.67 10.70
N SER A 10 -5.79 -14.16 11.08
CA SER A 10 -5.06 -13.16 10.29
C SER A 10 -4.44 -13.71 8.99
N ILE A 11 -4.35 -15.03 8.83
CA ILE A 11 -3.85 -15.68 7.62
C ILE A 11 -4.99 -15.97 6.60
N GLY A 12 -6.25 -15.87 7.03
CA GLY A 12 -7.42 -16.27 6.25
C GLY A 12 -8.07 -15.18 5.36
N PHE A 13 -7.52 -13.98 5.28
CA PHE A 13 -8.09 -12.89 4.46
C PHE A 13 -7.22 -12.55 3.25
N VAL A 14 -6.81 -13.57 2.50
CA VAL A 14 -6.41 -13.39 1.09
C VAL A 14 -7.68 -13.55 0.27
N VAL A 15 -8.41 -12.44 0.10
CA VAL A 15 -9.48 -12.37 -0.89
C VAL A 15 -8.82 -12.43 -2.26
N THR A 16 -8.83 -13.61 -2.86
CA THR A 16 -8.49 -13.80 -4.27
C THR A 16 -9.61 -13.20 -5.11
N CYS A 17 -9.46 -11.93 -5.51
CA CYS A 17 -10.25 -11.39 -6.61
C CYS A 17 -9.60 -11.87 -7.91
N GLU A 18 -9.97 -13.07 -8.35
CA GLU A 18 -9.67 -13.53 -9.69
C GLU A 18 -10.59 -12.78 -10.67
N GLN A 19 -10.00 -11.96 -11.55
CA GLN A 19 -10.66 -11.55 -12.79
C GLN A 19 -9.90 -12.17 -13.96
N ALA A 20 -10.63 -12.92 -14.76
CA ALA A 20 -10.12 -13.75 -15.83
C ALA A 20 -10.15 -13.01 -17.18
N TYR A 21 -9.01 -13.08 -17.89
CA TYR A 21 -8.73 -13.04 -19.34
C TYR A 21 -8.93 -11.78 -20.22
N ALA A 22 -7.77 -11.40 -20.81
CA ALA A 22 -7.53 -11.18 -22.25
C ALA A 22 -7.97 -9.86 -22.92
N GLN A 23 -7.06 -8.88 -22.92
CA GLN A 23 -6.54 -8.26 -24.15
C GLN A 23 -5.24 -7.55 -23.78
N TYR A 24 -4.17 -7.75 -24.56
CA TYR A 24 -2.83 -7.22 -24.33
C TYR A 24 -2.84 -5.69 -24.32
N SER A 25 -3.19 -5.15 -23.17
CA SER A 25 -3.27 -3.73 -22.89
C SER A 25 -2.91 -3.61 -21.44
N THR A 26 -1.68 -3.21 -21.20
CA THR A 26 -1.16 -2.74 -19.90
C THR A 26 -1.88 -1.48 -19.43
N SER A 27 -3.07 -1.20 -19.97
CA SER A 27 -3.94 -0.15 -19.52
C SER A 27 -4.42 -0.46 -18.12
N VAL A 28 -4.15 0.48 -17.21
CA VAL A 28 -4.73 0.48 -15.87
C VAL A 28 -6.08 1.17 -15.82
N LYS A 29 -6.50 1.85 -16.90
CA LYS A 29 -7.77 2.58 -16.98
C LYS A 29 -8.96 1.71 -16.57
N GLY A 30 -9.74 2.19 -15.61
CA GLY A 30 -10.91 1.50 -15.08
C GLY A 30 -10.61 0.39 -14.08
N LYS A 31 -9.34 0.01 -13.88
CA LYS A 31 -8.95 -0.99 -12.89
C LYS A 31 -8.91 -0.37 -11.49
N HIS A 32 -9.11 -1.23 -10.50
CA HIS A 32 -9.02 -0.88 -9.09
C HIS A 32 -7.92 -1.71 -8.44
N PHE A 33 -7.09 -1.06 -7.63
CA PHE A 33 -5.97 -1.67 -6.93
C PHE A 33 -6.18 -1.50 -5.44
N ILE A 34 -6.07 -2.60 -4.71
CA ILE A 34 -6.04 -2.60 -3.25
C ILE A 34 -4.68 -3.15 -2.86
N ASN A 35 -3.87 -2.34 -2.18
CA ASN A 35 -2.58 -2.78 -1.66
C ASN A 35 -2.59 -2.71 -0.14
N ALA A 36 -1.92 -3.65 0.49
CA ALA A 36 -1.56 -3.59 1.90
C ALA A 36 -0.08 -3.95 2.04
N GLY A 37 0.62 -3.29 2.94
CA GLY A 37 2.06 -3.45 3.08
C GLY A 37 2.59 -3.16 4.47
N LEU A 38 3.77 -3.71 4.72
CA LEU A 38 4.61 -3.36 5.86
C LEU A 38 5.70 -2.41 5.36
N GLY A 39 5.82 -1.24 5.97
CA GLY A 39 6.91 -0.31 5.70
C GLY A 39 7.98 -0.42 6.78
N LEU A 40 9.24 -0.41 6.34
CA LEU A 40 10.40 -0.29 7.21
C LEU A 40 10.76 1.20 7.29
N GLY A 41 10.53 1.83 8.44
CA GLY A 41 10.86 3.25 8.69
C GLY A 41 9.69 4.15 9.07
N THR A 42 10.03 5.39 9.43
CA THR A 42 9.12 6.48 9.84
C THR A 42 8.76 7.37 8.64
N PHE A 43 7.48 7.74 8.51
CA PHE A 43 7.04 8.77 7.57
C PHE A 43 7.50 10.15 8.07
N GLY A 44 8.63 10.66 7.58
CA GLY A 44 9.00 12.08 7.68
C GLY A 44 9.33 12.66 9.06
N PHE A 45 9.24 11.90 10.15
CA PHE A 45 9.61 12.36 11.49
C PHE A 45 10.88 11.68 12.00
N MET A 46 11.75 12.46 12.66
CA MET A 46 12.83 11.92 13.48
C MET A 46 12.23 10.94 14.49
N GLY A 47 12.81 9.74 14.62
CA GLY A 47 12.35 8.68 15.52
C GLY A 47 12.49 7.29 14.90
N GLU A 48 12.75 6.27 15.73
CA GLU A 48 12.92 4.88 15.33
C GLU A 48 11.54 4.18 15.27
N GLY A 49 10.90 4.24 14.10
CA GLY A 49 9.70 3.45 13.80
C GLY A 49 10.07 2.21 13.01
N ILE A 50 9.99 1.04 13.64
CA ILE A 50 10.47 -0.23 13.09
C ILE A 50 9.48 -0.82 12.07
N LEU A 51 8.17 -0.63 12.28
CA LEU A 51 7.13 -1.23 11.46
C LEU A 51 5.97 -0.24 11.26
N SER A 52 5.72 0.15 10.02
CA SER A 52 4.47 0.78 9.61
C SER A 52 3.60 -0.23 8.89
N VAL A 53 2.29 -0.17 9.09
CA VAL A 53 1.33 -0.89 8.24
C VAL A 53 0.64 0.14 7.38
N ASN A 54 0.44 -0.16 6.10
CA ASN A 54 -0.30 0.72 5.21
C ASN A 54 -1.28 -0.08 4.35
N ALA A 55 -2.34 0.60 3.94
CA ALA A 55 -3.29 0.15 2.96
C ALA A 55 -3.56 1.28 1.97
N THR A 56 -3.68 0.94 0.70
CA THR A 56 -4.02 1.90 -0.35
C THR A 56 -5.11 1.36 -1.23
N TYR A 57 -5.96 2.25 -1.71
CA TYR A 57 -6.91 2.00 -2.77
C TYR A 57 -6.63 2.97 -3.90
N GLU A 58 -6.45 2.47 -5.11
CA GLU A 58 -6.23 3.29 -6.30
C GLU A 58 -7.20 2.91 -7.42
N HIS A 59 -7.62 3.91 -8.19
CA HIS A 59 -8.36 3.76 -9.43
C HIS A 59 -7.48 4.19 -10.60
N GLY A 60 -7.46 3.39 -11.67
CA GLY A 60 -6.74 3.73 -12.89
C GLY A 60 -7.53 4.72 -13.74
N PHE A 61 -6.96 5.90 -13.96
CA PHE A 61 -7.57 6.97 -14.75
C PHE A 61 -7.11 6.96 -16.21
N GLY A 62 -5.89 6.46 -16.46
CA GLY A 62 -5.26 6.47 -17.78
C GLY A 62 -4.66 5.12 -18.15
N LYS A 63 -3.91 5.08 -19.25
CA LYS A 63 -3.22 3.87 -19.69
C LYS A 63 -2.24 3.36 -18.63
N ASN A 64 -1.54 4.26 -17.96
CA ASN A 64 -0.45 3.94 -17.04
C ASN A 64 -0.49 4.78 -15.76
N ILE A 65 -1.61 5.48 -15.49
CA ILE A 65 -1.75 6.36 -14.32
C ILE A 65 -2.94 5.89 -13.49
N SER A 66 -2.69 5.69 -12.20
CA SER A 66 -3.69 5.49 -11.17
C SER A 66 -3.55 6.54 -10.07
N ALA A 67 -4.63 6.78 -9.36
CA ALA A 67 -4.59 7.57 -8.13
C ALA A 67 -5.65 7.11 -7.14
N GLY A 68 -5.46 7.41 -5.87
CA GLY A 68 -6.47 7.17 -4.85
C GLY A 68 -6.00 7.50 -3.45
N ALA A 69 -6.55 6.80 -2.47
CA ALA A 69 -6.36 7.09 -1.06
C ALA A 69 -5.38 6.11 -0.42
N SER A 70 -4.66 6.61 0.59
CA SER A 70 -3.70 5.87 1.38
C SER A 70 -4.02 6.05 2.87
N PHE A 71 -3.94 4.96 3.60
CA PHE A 71 -4.05 4.91 5.04
C PHE A 71 -2.84 4.19 5.62
N GLY A 72 -2.27 4.71 6.69
CA GLY A 72 -1.13 4.11 7.36
C GLY A 72 -1.23 4.23 8.87
N TYR A 73 -0.61 3.27 9.56
CA TYR A 73 -0.39 3.32 10.98
C TYR A 73 1.10 3.09 11.26
N VAL A 74 1.68 3.98 12.05
CA VAL A 74 3.09 3.94 12.42
C VAL A 74 3.19 4.06 13.93
N LYS A 75 3.91 3.14 14.56
CA LYS A 75 4.31 3.29 15.95
C LYS A 75 5.76 3.77 15.98
N THR A 76 5.99 4.93 16.58
CA THR A 76 7.33 5.50 16.75
C THR A 76 7.71 5.41 18.22
N ASN A 77 8.86 4.79 18.51
CA ASN A 77 9.44 4.79 19.86
C ASN A 77 10.63 5.76 19.86
N TYR A 78 10.75 6.60 20.88
CA TYR A 78 11.86 7.54 21.06
C TYR A 78 12.80 7.09 22.18
N LEU A 79 12.24 6.66 23.31
CA LEU A 79 12.93 6.08 24.46
C LEU A 79 12.11 4.87 24.95
N VAL A 80 12.70 3.97 25.74
CA VAL A 80 12.11 2.68 26.14
C VAL A 80 10.64 2.78 26.58
N ASP A 81 10.26 3.86 27.28
CA ASP A 81 8.89 4.08 27.76
C ASP A 81 8.12 5.21 27.05
N TRP A 82 8.74 5.91 26.08
CA TRP A 82 8.11 7.05 25.41
C TRP A 82 8.01 6.82 23.90
N GLY A 83 6.77 6.72 23.43
CA GLY A 83 6.44 6.57 22.02
C GLY A 83 5.08 7.19 21.72
N TYR A 84 4.82 7.38 20.44
CA TYR A 84 3.56 7.92 19.93
C TYR A 84 3.10 7.13 18.71
N ASN A 85 1.79 7.13 18.51
CA ASN A 85 1.15 6.47 17.39
C ASN A 85 0.77 7.52 16.34
N ASN A 86 1.10 7.25 15.09
CA ASN A 86 0.73 8.11 13.98
C ASN A 86 -0.26 7.38 13.08
N LEU A 87 -1.41 8.01 12.89
CA LEU A 87 -2.32 7.67 11.82
C LEU A 87 -2.00 8.57 10.63
N VAL A 88 -1.68 7.95 9.50
CA VAL A 88 -1.31 8.62 8.26
C VAL A 88 -2.46 8.49 7.28
N PHE A 89 -2.89 9.61 6.72
CA PHE A 89 -3.90 9.66 5.68
C PHE A 89 -3.34 10.43 4.51
N GLY A 90 -3.54 9.94 3.29
CA GLY A 90 -2.99 10.61 2.13
C GLY A 90 -3.67 10.25 0.83
N VAL A 91 -3.24 10.93 -0.21
CA VAL A 91 -3.57 10.63 -1.60
C VAL A 91 -2.30 10.20 -2.32
N ARG A 92 -2.42 9.14 -3.11
CA ARG A 92 -1.32 8.54 -3.87
C ARG A 92 -1.63 8.64 -5.35
N GLY A 93 -0.63 9.02 -6.14
CA GLY A 93 -0.64 8.81 -7.59
C GLY A 93 0.46 7.81 -7.95
N SER A 94 0.17 6.89 -8.86
CA SER A 94 1.12 5.89 -9.32
C SER A 94 1.21 5.90 -10.85
N TYR A 95 2.43 5.77 -11.36
CA TYR A 95 2.71 5.49 -12.76
C TYR A 95 3.15 4.03 -12.91
N HIS A 96 2.55 3.31 -13.86
CA HIS A 96 2.83 1.91 -14.17
C HIS A 96 3.83 1.81 -15.32
N PHE A 97 5.01 1.28 -15.04
CA PHE A 97 6.17 1.28 -15.93
C PHE A 97 6.26 0.07 -16.86
N ASN A 98 5.30 -0.85 -16.81
CA ASN A 98 5.36 -2.10 -17.57
C ASN A 98 5.51 -1.88 -19.08
N GLU A 99 4.82 -0.89 -19.65
CA GLU A 99 5.00 -0.53 -21.06
C GLU A 99 6.39 0.04 -21.33
N LEU A 100 6.90 0.90 -20.44
CA LEU A 100 8.23 1.49 -20.55
C LEU A 100 9.34 0.45 -20.51
N PHE A 101 9.21 -0.55 -19.64
CA PHE A 101 10.18 -1.64 -19.47
C PHE A 101 9.90 -2.87 -20.33
N LYS A 102 8.86 -2.82 -21.20
CA LYS A 102 8.43 -3.95 -22.03
C LYS A 102 8.20 -5.22 -21.20
N ILE A 103 7.62 -5.07 -20.02
CA ILE A 103 7.25 -6.18 -19.15
C ILE A 103 5.93 -6.75 -19.67
N GLU A 104 6.05 -7.93 -20.28
CA GLU A 104 4.95 -8.66 -20.91
C GLU A 104 4.11 -9.47 -19.91
N ASN A 105 4.62 -9.65 -18.69
CA ASN A 105 3.96 -10.47 -17.67
C ASN A 105 2.88 -9.66 -16.93
N GLU A 106 1.61 -9.99 -17.17
CA GLU A 106 0.46 -9.36 -16.51
C GLU A 106 0.43 -9.55 -14.98
N LYS A 107 1.13 -10.57 -14.45
CA LYS A 107 1.21 -10.84 -13.01
C LYS A 107 2.27 -10.00 -12.31
N PHE A 108 3.13 -9.30 -13.07
CA PHE A 108 4.21 -8.51 -12.53
C PHE A 108 4.06 -7.05 -12.96
N ASP A 109 3.74 -6.18 -12.02
CA ASP A 109 3.52 -4.76 -12.26
C ASP A 109 4.53 -3.92 -11.48
N VAL A 110 5.33 -3.15 -12.22
CA VAL A 110 6.30 -2.22 -11.66
C VAL A 110 5.67 -0.84 -11.71
N TYR A 111 5.36 -0.29 -10.53
CA TYR A 111 4.74 1.02 -10.41
C TYR A 111 5.35 1.82 -9.27
N GLY A 112 5.21 3.14 -9.37
CA GLY A 112 5.72 4.06 -8.36
C GLY A 112 5.18 5.46 -8.58
N GLY A 113 5.22 6.28 -7.53
CA GLY A 113 4.78 7.66 -7.62
C GLY A 113 4.68 8.35 -6.27
N PRO A 114 4.26 9.62 -6.26
CA PRO A 114 4.22 10.43 -5.05
C PRO A 114 3.05 10.04 -4.13
N LEU A 115 3.30 10.16 -2.84
CA LEU A 115 2.28 10.14 -1.78
C LEU A 115 2.29 11.51 -1.09
N PHE A 116 1.16 12.19 -1.14
CA PHE A 116 0.91 13.40 -0.34
C PHE A 116 0.07 12.99 0.87
N TYR A 117 0.56 13.26 2.08
CA TYR A 117 -0.08 12.78 3.30
C TYR A 117 -0.08 13.84 4.40
N THR A 118 -1.00 13.63 5.34
CA THR A 118 -1.04 14.26 6.66
C THR A 118 -1.04 13.17 7.72
N ASN A 119 -0.61 13.50 8.93
CA ASN A 119 -0.64 12.57 10.06
C ASN A 119 -1.31 13.18 11.29
N ILE A 120 -1.90 12.31 12.09
CA ILE A 120 -2.41 12.62 13.43
C ILE A 120 -1.56 11.82 14.41
N THR A 121 -0.98 12.53 15.37
CA THR A 121 -0.13 11.94 16.41
C THR A 121 -0.88 11.88 17.74
N ASN A 122 -0.86 10.72 18.39
CA ASN A 122 -1.38 10.49 19.74
C ASN A 122 -0.33 9.82 20.63
#